data_AF-A0A927T2D9-F1
#
_entry.id   AF-A0A927T2D9-F1
#
_cell.length_a   1.000
_cell.length_b   1.000
_cell.length_c   1.000
_cell.angle_alpha   90.00
_cell.angle_beta   90.00
_cell.angle_gamma   90.00
#
_symmetry.space_group_name_H-M   'P 1'
#
loop_
_entity.id
_entity.type
_entity.pdbx_description
1 polymer ?
#
loop_
_entity_poly.entity_id
_entity_poly.type
_entity_poly.pdbx_seq_one_letter_code
_entity_poly.pdbx_strand_id
1 'polypeptide(L)'
;MQVYKVPYNFRHEEKVFGGYASLRQGIYLILAIFSLGIVFIPNLLISIKVVLTAIFISIFALCAFLKIEEINADKYFINILKYFFRKKIYIYER
;
A
#
# COMPACT_ATOMS: atom_id res chain seq x y z
N MET A 1 -41.86 2.17 -12.58
CA MET A 1 -40.44 1.94 -12.95
C MET A 1 -40.01 0.63 -12.29
N GLN A 2 -39.77 -0.43 -13.05
CA GLN A 2 -39.33 -1.71 -12.48
C GLN A 2 -37.82 -1.61 -12.19
N VAL A 3 -37.42 -1.80 -10.93
CA VAL A 3 -36.02 -1.75 -10.49
C VAL A 3 -35.51 -3.18 -10.41
N TYR A 4 -34.59 -3.54 -11.31
CA TYR A 4 -33.93 -4.84 -11.28
C TYR A 4 -32.60 -4.72 -10.53
N LYS A 5 -32.35 -5.62 -9.56
CA LYS A 5 -31.04 -5.78 -8.95
C LYS A 5 -30.12 -6.50 -9.93
N VAL A 6 -29.30 -5.74 -10.65
CA VAL A 6 -28.21 -6.31 -11.45
C VAL A 6 -27.12 -6.80 -10.49
N PRO A 7 -26.62 -8.04 -10.62
CA PRO A 7 -25.49 -8.51 -9.82
C PRO A 7 -24.24 -7.72 -10.22
N TYR A 8 -23.94 -6.68 -9.45
CA TYR A 8 -22.82 -5.80 -9.72
C TYR A 8 -21.55 -6.36 -9.06
N ASN A 9 -20.61 -6.85 -9.87
CA ASN A 9 -19.37 -7.47 -9.41
C ASN A 9 -18.23 -6.44 -9.43
N PHE A 10 -18.06 -5.67 -8.36
CA PHE A 10 -16.94 -4.75 -8.20
C PHE A 10 -15.64 -5.53 -7.92
N ARG A 11 -15.02 -6.12 -8.95
CA ARG A 11 -13.65 -6.66 -8.84
C ARG A 11 -12.58 -5.57 -8.90
N HIS A 12 -12.96 -4.37 -9.34
CA HIS A 12 -12.05 -3.25 -9.57
C HIS A 12 -12.18 -2.22 -8.46
N GLU A 13 -11.05 -1.62 -8.09
CA GLU A 13 -11.01 -0.54 -7.11
C GLU A 13 -11.57 0.75 -7.72
N GLU A 14 -12.58 1.34 -7.07
CA GLU A 14 -13.18 2.58 -7.57
C GLU A 14 -12.23 3.76 -7.45
N LYS A 15 -12.15 4.55 -8.51
CA LYS A 15 -11.30 5.74 -8.58
C LYS A 15 -12.10 6.97 -8.18
N VAL A 16 -11.96 7.38 -6.92
CA VAL A 16 -12.75 8.46 -6.31
C VAL A 16 -12.16 9.84 -6.63
N PHE A 17 -10.83 9.94 -6.80
CA PHE A 17 -10.18 11.21 -7.12
C PHE A 17 -10.15 11.45 -8.63
N GLY A 18 -11.17 12.14 -9.13
CA GLY A 18 -11.28 12.58 -10.53
C GLY A 18 -11.28 11.44 -11.56
N GLY A 19 -11.54 10.20 -11.13
CA GLY A 19 -11.44 9.02 -11.99
C GLY A 19 -10.01 8.51 -12.23
N TYR A 20 -8.99 9.08 -11.57
CA TYR A 20 -7.59 8.70 -11.77
C TYR A 20 -7.03 7.83 -10.63
N ALA A 21 -7.31 8.19 -9.38
CA ALA A 21 -6.77 7.51 -8.21
C ALA A 21 -7.86 6.96 -7.29
N SER A 22 -7.60 5.79 -6.70
CA SER A 22 -8.45 5.21 -5.66
C SER A 22 -8.25 5.89 -4.31
N LEU A 23 -9.18 5.70 -3.38
CA LEU A 23 -9.05 6.21 -2.00
C LEU A 23 -7.76 5.72 -1.33
N ARG A 24 -7.42 4.45 -1.54
CA ARG A 24 -6.22 3.82 -1.00
C ARG A 24 -4.94 4.47 -1.54
N GLN A 25 -4.88 4.71 -2.84
CA GLN A 25 -3.77 5.42 -3.48
C GLN A 25 -3.61 6.82 -2.88
N GLY A 26 -4.73 7.53 -2.67
CA GLY A 26 -4.73 8.82 -2.00
C GLY A 26 -4.11 8.78 -0.59
N ILE A 27 -4.47 7.78 0.22
CA ILE A 27 -3.90 7.62 1.57
C ILE A 27 -2.39 7.41 1.51
N TYR A 28 -1.90 6.52 0.64
CA TYR A 28 -0.46 6.29 0.49
C TYR A 28 0.29 7.52 -0.02
N LEU A 29 -0.30 8.31 -0.90
CA LEU A 29 0.29 9.57 -1.37
C LEU A 29 0.38 10.62 -0.27
N ILE A 30 -0.64 10.74 0.58
CA ILE A 30 -0.61 11.64 1.76
C ILE A 30 0.52 11.21 2.71
N LEU A 31 0.67 9.91 2.96
CA LEU A 31 1.77 9.37 3.77
C LEU A 31 3.15 9.62 3.14
N ALA A 32 3.25 9.53 1.81
CA ALA A 32 4.48 9.87 1.08
C ALA A 32 4.86 11.34 1.29
N ILE A 33 3.89 12.26 1.21
CA ILE A 33 4.13 13.69 1.48
C ILE A 33 4.54 13.89 2.94
N PHE A 34 3.87 13.22 3.88
CA PHE A 34 4.20 13.32 5.30
C PHE A 34 5.64 12.86 5.61
N SER A 35 6.17 11.91 4.84
CA SER A 35 7.57 11.46 5.00
C SER A 35 8.62 12.54 4.72
N LEU A 36 8.26 13.64 4.04
CA LEU A 36 9.12 14.83 3.94
C LEU A 36 9.45 15.45 5.32
N GLY A 37 8.63 15.17 6.34
CA GLY A 37 8.87 15.57 7.73
C GLY A 37 10.23 15.11 8.27
N ILE A 38 10.80 14.02 7.75
CA ILE A 38 12.11 13.48 8.13
C ILE A 38 13.24 14.50 7.91
N VAL A 39 13.10 15.41 6.95
CA VAL A 39 14.09 16.45 6.65
C VAL A 39 14.29 17.39 7.86
N PHE A 40 13.24 17.61 8.64
CA PHE A 40 13.24 18.53 9.80
C PHE A 40 13.86 17.93 11.07
N ILE A 41 14.27 16.65 11.08
CA ILE A 41 14.87 16.04 12.27
C ILE A 41 16.21 16.71 12.59
N PRO A 42 16.41 17.30 13.78
CA PRO A 42 17.69 17.93 14.13
C PRO A 42 18.81 16.89 14.31
N ASN A 43 20.07 17.30 14.19
CA ASN A 43 21.27 16.49 14.49
C ASN A 43 21.52 15.26 13.59
N LEU A 44 20.89 15.17 12.42
CA LEU A 44 21.17 14.16 11.40
C LEU A 44 21.92 14.75 10.21
N LEU A 45 22.87 13.99 9.65
CA LEU A 45 23.58 14.35 8.41
C LEU A 45 22.58 14.51 7.26
N ILE A 46 22.74 15.58 6.47
CA ILE A 46 21.81 15.93 5.40
C ILE A 46 21.67 14.79 4.36
N SER A 47 22.77 14.13 4.01
CA SER A 47 22.76 13.01 3.07
C SER A 47 21.93 11.84 3.58
N ILE A 48 22.01 11.53 4.88
CA ILE A 48 21.24 10.44 5.51
C ILE A 48 19.74 10.79 5.47
N LYS A 49 19.39 12.04 5.77
CA LYS A 49 17.99 12.49 5.71
C LYS A 49 17.40 12.30 4.33
N VAL A 50 18.09 12.77 3.29
CA VAL A 50 17.63 12.69 1.90
C VAL A 50 17.45 11.24 1.47
N VAL A 51 18.44 10.38 1.77
CA VAL A 51 18.35 8.94 1.46
C VAL A 51 17.16 8.30 2.19
N LEU A 52 16.98 8.59 3.48
CA LEU A 52 15.89 8.03 4.26
C LEU A 52 14.52 8.48 3.73
N THR A 53 14.35 9.77 3.47
CA THR A 53 13.13 10.31 2.87
C THR A 53 12.84 9.69 1.51
N ALA A 54 13.85 9.54 0.64
CA ALA A 54 13.69 8.91 -0.67
C ALA A 54 13.24 7.44 -0.55
N ILE A 55 13.80 6.69 0.40
CA ILE A 55 13.39 5.31 0.68
C ILE A 55 11.92 5.27 1.09
N PHE A 56 11.48 6.09 2.04
CA PHE A 56 10.07 6.10 2.48
C PHE A 56 9.10 6.50 1.36
N ILE A 57 9.43 7.53 0.57
CA ILE A 57 8.61 7.95 -0.57
C ILE A 57 8.48 6.80 -1.57
N SER A 58 9.59 6.12 -1.88
CA SER A 58 9.59 5.00 -2.84
C SER A 58 8.69 3.85 -2.38
N ILE A 59 8.74 3.48 -1.09
CA ILE A 59 7.90 2.42 -0.50
C ILE A 59 6.42 2.79 -0.61
N PHE A 60 6.03 4.01 -0.22
CA PHE A 60 4.62 4.43 -0.29
C PHE A 60 4.12 4.54 -1.73
N ALA A 61 4.96 5.00 -2.66
CA ALA A 61 4.63 5.04 -4.08
C ALA A 61 4.42 3.64 -4.66
N LEU A 62 5.28 2.67 -4.29
CA LEU A 62 5.10 1.27 -4.68
C LEU A 62 3.80 0.70 -4.10
N CYS A 63 3.48 0.94 -2.84
CA CYS A 63 2.21 0.49 -2.24
C CYS A 63 0.97 1.11 -2.94
N ALA A 64 1.07 2.34 -3.41
CA ALA A 64 -0.01 3.02 -4.13
C ALA A 64 -0.23 2.43 -5.53
N PHE A 65 0.84 2.32 -6.33
CA PHE A 65 0.71 2.08 -7.77
C PHE A 65 1.12 0.67 -8.23
N LEU A 66 1.93 -0.06 -7.46
CA LEU A 66 2.38 -1.38 -7.87
C LEU A 66 1.24 -2.39 -7.76
N LYS A 67 0.89 -2.97 -8.90
CA LYS A 67 -0.13 -4.01 -9.05
C LYS A 67 0.47 -5.15 -9.86
N ILE A 68 0.46 -6.36 -9.31
CA ILE A 68 0.94 -7.59 -9.95
C ILE A 68 -0.26 -8.52 -10.09
N GLU A 69 -0.57 -8.97 -11.31
CA GLU A 69 -1.65 -9.93 -11.57
C GLU A 69 -2.99 -9.57 -10.89
N GLU A 70 -3.37 -8.29 -10.98
CA GLU A 70 -4.57 -7.71 -10.36
C GLU A 70 -4.56 -7.57 -8.82
N ILE A 71 -3.52 -8.04 -8.15
CA ILE A 71 -3.35 -7.89 -6.71
C ILE A 71 -2.42 -6.70 -6.44
N ASN A 72 -2.89 -5.82 -5.55
CA ASN A 72 -2.14 -4.65 -5.13
C ASN A 72 -0.97 -5.06 -4.19
N ALA A 73 0.14 -4.33 -4.23
CA ALA A 73 1.35 -4.66 -3.47
C ALA A 73 1.15 -4.70 -1.93
N ASP A 74 0.26 -3.87 -1.41
CA ASP A 74 -0.16 -3.88 0.00
C ASP A 74 -0.82 -5.20 0.42
N LYS A 75 -1.67 -5.80 -0.42
CA LYS A 75 -2.28 -7.10 -0.16
C LYS A 75 -1.22 -8.19 -0.13
N TYR A 76 -0.22 -8.14 -1.02
CA TYR A 76 0.93 -9.04 -0.96
C TYR A 76 1.69 -8.89 0.36
N PHE A 77 1.97 -7.65 0.78
CA PHE A 77 2.67 -7.38 2.04
C PHE A 77 1.89 -7.94 3.24
N ILE A 78 0.57 -7.73 3.29
CA ILE A 78 -0.30 -8.27 4.34
C ILE A 78 -0.31 -9.80 4.30
N ASN A 79 -0.35 -10.43 3.13
CA ASN A 79 -0.35 -11.88 3.00
C ASN A 79 0.98 -12.49 3.46
N ILE A 80 2.11 -11.87 3.14
CA ILE A 80 3.43 -12.25 3.63
C ILE A 80 3.48 -12.11 5.16
N LEU A 81 2.99 -10.99 5.69
CA LEU A 81 2.95 -10.75 7.13
C LEU A 81 2.08 -11.80 7.84
N LYS A 82 0.89 -12.09 7.32
CA LYS A 82 0.03 -13.19 7.78
C LYS A 82 0.73 -14.54 7.72
N TYR A 83 1.51 -14.81 6.67
CA TYR A 83 2.27 -16.05 6.54
C TYR A 83 3.33 -16.21 7.65
N PHE A 84 4.02 -15.13 8.02
CA PHE A 84 4.99 -15.16 9.13
C PHE A 84 4.34 -15.40 10.50
N PHE A 85 3.18 -14.79 10.76
CA PHE A 85 2.47 -14.94 12.04
C PHE A 85 1.57 -16.18 12.11
N ARG A 86 1.36 -16.88 11.00
CA ARG A 86 0.57 -18.11 10.99
C ARG A 86 1.27 -19.19 11.81
N LYS A 87 0.53 -19.84 12.72
CA LYS A 87 0.99 -21.09 13.34
C LYS A 87 1.23 -22.13 12.26
N LYS A 88 2.50 -22.44 12.00
CA LYS A 88 2.90 -23.44 11.02
C LYS A 88 2.67 -24.82 11.63
N ILE A 89 1.67 -25.53 11.12
CA ILE A 89 1.47 -26.95 11.44
C ILE A 89 2.43 -27.71 10.52
N TYR A 90 3.56 -28.14 11.06
CA TYR A 90 4.48 -28.99 10.32
C TYR A 90 3.97 -30.42 10.41
N ILE A 91 3.66 -31.03 9.26
CA ILE A 91 3.11 -32.39 9.17
C ILE A 91 4.18 -33.47 9.44
N TYR A 92 5.42 -33.07 9.77
CA TYR A 92 6.55 -33.95 10.02
C TYR A 92 7.22 -33.70 11.38
N GLU A 93 6.42 -33.66 12.46
CA GLU A 93 6.94 -33.99 13.79
C GLU A 93 6.66 -35.47 14.02
N ARG A 94 7.72 -36.29 13.97
CA ARG A 94 7.71 -37.69 14.38
C ARG A 94 8.70 -37.86 15.51
#